data_AF-A0A6L7KKV7-F1
#
_entry.id   AF-A0A6L7KKV7-F1
#
_cell.length_a   1.000
_cell.length_b   1.000
_cell.length_c   1.000
_cell.angle_alpha   90.00
_cell.angle_beta   90.00
_cell.angle_gamma   90.00
#
_symmetry.space_group_name_H-M   'P 1'
#
loop_
_entity.id
_entity.type
_entity.pdbx_description
1 polymer ?
#
loop_
_entity_poly.entity_id
_entity_poly.type
_entity_poly.pdbx_seq_one_letter_code
_entity_poly.pdbx_strand_id
1 'polypeptide(L)'
;RIVIYMGDDERGEFLYRYVSDGYYAEGGDTDDLMENGTLYTARFFPDGTGKWLALTPETAGMDQASICMFTRMAASKVGATTMDRPEWIAANPLKAEVYCALTNNKNRGIKPNAGGDATPVGGPNPREANKYGQIVRWWPSNGDHTANTFTWDLYVMAGNPTVHEDADGGSYNVNEGNMFNSPDGLSFDDKGLLWIQTDGNYSNEKDFAGQGNNQMLIGDPATGEIRRFLVGPKEAEITGIAWAADRRTVFVGVQHPGERGDSHWPDGGDRTPRSAIVAVRRDDGAVIG
;
A
#
# COMPACT_ATOMS: atom_id res chain seq x y z
N ARG A 1 12.15 9.61 18.67
CA ARG A 1 10.84 10.06 18.16
C ARG A 1 10.17 8.90 17.45
N ILE A 2 8.85 8.79 17.52
CA ILE A 2 8.11 7.84 16.69
C ILE A 2 7.75 8.50 15.36
N VAL A 3 7.60 7.68 14.33
CA VAL A 3 7.19 8.10 13.00
C VAL A 3 6.07 7.18 12.55
N ILE A 4 4.98 7.75 12.05
CA ILE A 4 3.81 6.99 11.56
C ILE A 4 3.54 7.45 10.14
N TYR A 5 3.65 6.55 9.17
CA TYR A 5 3.25 6.81 7.78
C TYR A 5 1.80 6.37 7.58
N MET A 6 1.01 7.17 6.85
CA MET A 6 -0.43 6.94 6.68
C MET A 6 -0.85 7.25 5.24
N GLY A 7 -1.64 6.37 4.65
CA GLY A 7 -2.31 6.59 3.36
C GLY A 7 -3.73 7.10 3.56
N ASP A 8 -4.21 7.91 2.63
CA ASP A 8 -5.63 8.29 2.54
C ASP A 8 -6.21 7.67 1.27
N ASP A 9 -6.92 6.55 1.44
CA ASP A 9 -7.44 5.75 0.33
C ASP A 9 -8.66 6.39 -0.33
N GLU A 10 -8.37 7.39 -1.15
CA GLU A 10 -9.30 7.89 -2.15
C GLU A 10 -8.53 8.38 -3.37
N ARG A 11 -9.18 8.35 -4.53
CA ARG A 11 -8.53 8.68 -5.81
C ARG A 11 -8.07 10.14 -5.81
N GLY A 12 -6.76 10.33 -5.81
CA GLY A 12 -6.12 11.64 -5.85
C GLY A 12 -5.99 12.30 -4.48
N GLU A 13 -6.24 11.60 -3.38
CA GLU A 13 -5.85 12.07 -2.04
C GLU A 13 -4.37 11.75 -1.76
N PHE A 14 -3.94 11.86 -0.50
CA PHE A 14 -2.54 12.11 -0.16
C PHE A 14 -1.88 11.02 0.68
N LEU A 15 -0.55 11.08 0.73
CA LEU A 15 0.29 10.31 1.63
C LEU A 15 0.76 11.21 2.77
N TYR A 16 0.69 10.72 4.01
CA TYR A 16 1.00 11.46 5.22
C TYR A 16 2.11 10.80 6.06
N ARG A 17 2.74 11.61 6.90
CA ARG A 17 3.70 11.18 7.93
C ARG A 17 3.51 12.00 9.19
N TYR A 18 3.31 11.37 10.33
CA TYR A 18 3.38 12.01 11.64
C TYR A 18 4.76 11.77 12.26
N VAL A 19 5.31 12.78 12.94
CA VAL A 19 6.55 12.67 13.73
C VAL A 19 6.29 13.26 15.11
N SER A 20 6.50 12.46 16.15
CA SER A 20 6.31 12.92 17.53
C SER A 20 7.37 13.92 17.96
N ASP A 21 7.03 14.80 18.90
CA ASP A 21 7.99 15.69 19.55
C ASP A 21 8.88 14.92 20.52
N GLY A 22 8.26 14.02 21.30
CA GLY A 22 8.88 13.16 22.31
C GLY A 22 9.60 11.93 21.72
N TYR A 23 10.34 11.21 22.57
CA TYR A 23 11.14 10.04 22.18
C TYR A 23 10.58 8.78 22.81
N TYR A 24 10.41 7.73 22.01
CA TYR A 24 10.21 6.39 22.53
C TYR A 24 11.46 5.91 23.27
N ALA A 25 11.24 5.34 24.45
CA ALA A 25 12.23 4.59 25.21
C ALA A 25 11.55 3.32 25.75
N GLU A 26 12.25 2.20 25.72
CA GLU A 26 11.72 0.93 26.23
C GLU A 26 11.34 1.05 27.71
N GLY A 27 10.10 0.69 28.06
CA GLY A 27 9.55 0.82 29.41
C GLY A 27 9.26 2.26 29.86
N GLY A 28 9.46 3.25 29.00
CA GLY A 28 9.10 4.64 29.25
C GLY A 28 7.60 4.92 29.03
N ASP A 29 7.18 6.12 29.43
CA ASP A 29 5.84 6.62 29.18
C ASP A 29 5.62 6.88 27.69
N THR A 30 4.44 6.50 27.19
CA THR A 30 4.06 6.58 25.77
C THR A 30 2.82 7.42 25.52
N ASP A 31 2.12 7.90 26.55
CA ASP A 31 0.80 8.51 26.44
C ASP A 31 0.81 9.71 25.48
N ASP A 32 1.80 10.59 25.60
CA ASP A 32 1.89 11.82 24.81
C ASP A 32 2.48 11.63 23.39
N LEU A 33 2.99 10.44 23.04
CA LEU A 33 3.79 10.25 21.82
C LEU A 33 2.98 10.42 20.52
N MET A 34 1.66 10.21 20.56
CA MET A 34 0.76 10.46 19.43
C MET A 34 -0.07 11.74 19.60
N GLU A 35 0.02 12.40 20.75
CA GLU A 35 -0.69 13.65 21.02
C GLU A 35 0.13 14.86 20.54
N ASN A 36 1.45 14.84 20.77
CA ASN A 36 2.33 15.97 20.55
C ASN A 36 3.35 15.68 19.45
N GLY A 37 3.14 16.29 18.28
CA GLY A 37 4.01 16.11 17.12
C GLY A 37 3.56 16.92 15.91
N THR A 38 4.24 16.70 14.79
CA THR A 38 3.93 17.39 13.53
C THR A 38 3.44 16.39 12.48
N LEU A 39 2.31 16.72 11.86
CA LEU A 39 1.80 15.99 10.70
C LEU A 39 2.39 16.60 9.41
N TYR A 40 2.78 15.74 8.49
CA TYR A 40 3.33 16.10 7.19
C TYR A 40 2.54 15.41 6.07
N THR A 41 2.58 15.98 4.88
CA THR A 41 2.11 15.36 3.64
C THR A 41 3.22 15.27 2.60
N ALA A 42 3.18 14.26 1.74
CA ALA A 42 4.23 14.00 0.77
C ALA A 42 4.10 14.87 -0.48
N ARG A 43 5.25 15.33 -1.00
CA ARG A 43 5.39 15.83 -2.37
C ARG A 43 6.49 15.06 -3.07
N PHE A 44 6.13 14.43 -4.19
CA PHE A 44 7.04 13.68 -5.07
C PHE A 44 7.46 14.56 -6.24
N PHE A 45 8.75 14.56 -6.55
CA PHE A 45 9.31 15.27 -7.70
C PHE A 45 9.67 14.29 -8.83
N PRO A 46 9.58 14.70 -10.11
CA PRO A 46 9.86 13.83 -11.26
C PRO A 46 11.29 13.30 -11.35
N ASP A 47 12.24 13.89 -10.62
CA ASP A 47 13.65 13.51 -10.59
C ASP A 47 13.96 12.34 -9.61
N GLY A 48 12.92 11.71 -9.05
CA GLY A 48 13.07 10.62 -8.09
C GLY A 48 13.35 11.11 -6.66
N THR A 49 13.26 12.43 -6.40
CA THR A 49 13.32 12.98 -5.04
C THR A 49 11.93 13.32 -4.52
N GLY A 50 11.81 13.51 -3.22
CA GLY A 50 10.58 13.97 -2.59
C GLY A 50 10.84 14.67 -1.27
N LYS A 51 9.80 15.33 -0.76
CA LYS A 51 9.84 16.05 0.51
C LYS A 51 8.56 15.88 1.32
N TRP A 52 8.71 15.96 2.63
CA TRP A 52 7.62 16.04 3.59
C TRP A 52 7.29 17.52 3.85
N LEU A 53 6.05 17.91 3.57
CA LEU A 53 5.51 19.24 3.79
C LEU A 53 4.78 19.29 5.12
N ALA A 54 5.26 20.09 6.07
CA ALA A 54 4.63 20.22 7.37
C ALA A 54 3.24 20.86 7.25
N LEU A 55 2.26 20.33 7.96
CA LEU A 55 0.93 20.88 8.11
C LEU A 55 0.86 21.62 9.45
N THR A 56 1.18 22.92 9.42
CA THR A 56 1.16 23.80 10.60
C THR A 56 0.29 25.01 10.31
N PRO A 57 -0.08 25.80 11.34
CA PRO A 57 -0.85 27.01 11.11
C PRO A 57 -0.22 28.00 10.14
N GLU A 58 1.10 28.07 10.10
CA GLU A 58 1.84 28.95 9.19
C GLU A 58 1.80 28.45 7.75
N THR A 59 1.97 27.13 7.53
CA THR A 59 2.02 26.56 6.17
C THR A 59 0.64 26.39 5.57
N ALA A 60 -0.32 25.93 6.38
CA ALA A 60 -1.70 25.69 5.97
C ALA A 60 -2.59 26.92 6.15
N GLY A 61 -2.18 27.95 6.89
CA GLY A 61 -3.01 29.13 7.18
C GLY A 61 -4.36 28.76 7.82
N MET A 62 -4.35 27.78 8.72
CA MET A 62 -5.50 27.20 9.43
C MET A 62 -5.07 26.94 10.88
N ASP A 63 -5.93 27.09 11.87
CA ASP A 63 -5.55 26.70 13.24
C ASP A 63 -5.32 25.17 13.36
N GLN A 64 -4.65 24.74 14.44
CA GLN A 64 -4.27 23.34 14.61
C GLN A 64 -5.48 22.38 14.63
N ALA A 65 -6.58 22.75 15.27
CA ALA A 65 -7.78 21.91 15.33
C ALA A 65 -8.42 21.75 13.94
N SER A 66 -8.46 22.84 13.18
CA SER A 66 -8.90 22.84 11.78
C SER A 66 -8.00 21.98 10.89
N ILE A 67 -6.68 21.97 11.11
CA ILE A 67 -5.76 21.06 10.38
C ILE A 67 -6.08 19.60 10.68
N CYS A 68 -6.37 19.25 11.93
CA CYS A 68 -6.74 17.88 12.32
C CYS A 68 -8.08 17.43 11.73
N MET A 69 -9.07 18.33 11.62
CA MET A 69 -10.40 18.00 11.07
C MET A 69 -10.44 18.05 9.54
N PHE A 70 -9.70 18.97 8.94
CA PHE A 70 -9.73 19.27 7.50
C PHE A 70 -8.36 19.02 6.85
N THR A 71 -7.72 17.92 7.25
CA THR A 71 -6.34 17.57 6.85
C THR A 71 -6.15 17.53 5.33
N ARG A 72 -7.15 17.06 4.58
CA ARG A 72 -7.14 17.08 3.10
C ARG A 72 -7.00 18.50 2.56
N MET A 73 -7.80 19.45 3.06
CA MET A 73 -7.73 20.86 2.63
C MET A 73 -6.38 21.50 2.97
N ALA A 74 -5.81 21.19 4.15
CA ALA A 74 -4.48 21.65 4.53
C ALA A 74 -3.40 21.08 3.58
N ALA A 75 -3.49 19.79 3.22
CA ALA A 75 -2.58 19.13 2.29
C ALA A 75 -2.65 19.71 0.87
N SER A 76 -3.86 19.92 0.34
CA SER A 76 -4.06 20.61 -0.96
C SER A 76 -3.41 21.99 -0.95
N LYS A 77 -3.61 22.78 0.12
CA LYS A 77 -3.08 24.15 0.23
C LYS A 77 -1.56 24.21 0.24
N VAL A 78 -0.88 23.23 0.84
CA VAL A 78 0.60 23.18 0.83
C VAL A 78 1.17 22.54 -0.46
N GLY A 79 0.30 22.06 -1.36
CA GLY A 79 0.69 21.49 -2.65
C GLY A 79 1.26 20.08 -2.53
N ALA A 80 0.60 19.22 -1.75
CA ALA A 80 0.84 17.79 -1.72
C ALA A 80 0.65 17.14 -3.11
N THR A 81 1.30 16.01 -3.35
CA THR A 81 1.10 15.24 -4.59
C THR A 81 -0.19 14.40 -4.48
N THR A 82 -1.11 14.54 -5.43
CA THR A 82 -2.30 13.68 -5.53
C THR A 82 -1.90 12.27 -5.96
N MET A 83 -2.31 11.25 -5.20
CA MET A 83 -1.83 9.87 -5.33
C MET A 83 -2.90 8.92 -5.88
N ASP A 84 -2.46 7.79 -6.45
CA ASP A 84 -3.34 6.72 -6.92
C ASP A 84 -3.78 5.80 -5.77
N ARG A 85 -4.70 6.27 -4.92
CA ARG A 85 -5.28 5.51 -3.80
C ARG A 85 -4.24 4.84 -2.88
N PRO A 86 -3.55 5.62 -2.02
CA PRO A 86 -2.67 5.07 -1.01
C PRO A 86 -3.43 4.18 -0.02
N GLU A 87 -3.11 2.88 -0.02
CA GLU A 87 -3.65 1.91 0.94
C GLU A 87 -2.59 1.59 2.00
N TRP A 88 -2.16 0.33 2.13
CA TRP A 88 -1.22 -0.04 3.19
C TRP A 88 0.18 0.50 2.95
N ILE A 89 0.86 0.75 4.06
CA ILE A 89 2.25 1.20 4.11
C ILE A 89 3.04 0.24 5.00
N ALA A 90 4.19 -0.23 4.50
CA ALA A 90 5.09 -1.11 5.23
C ALA A 90 6.50 -0.54 5.26
N ALA A 91 7.09 -0.44 6.46
CA ALA A 91 8.50 -0.08 6.65
C ALA A 91 9.34 -1.36 6.79
N ASN A 92 10.47 -1.42 6.09
CA ASN A 92 11.35 -2.58 6.16
C ASN A 92 12.04 -2.63 7.55
N PRO A 93 11.99 -3.76 8.28
CA PRO A 93 12.59 -3.86 9.60
C PRO A 93 14.13 -3.91 9.59
N LEU A 94 14.74 -4.16 8.43
CA LEU A 94 16.19 -4.35 8.27
C LEU A 94 16.88 -3.18 7.55
N LYS A 95 16.11 -2.25 6.96
CA LYS A 95 16.61 -1.15 6.12
C LYS A 95 15.73 0.08 6.27
N ALA A 96 16.31 1.27 6.14
CA ALA A 96 15.56 2.52 6.13
C ALA A 96 14.86 2.75 4.77
N GLU A 97 13.85 1.93 4.50
CA GLU A 97 13.02 2.01 3.29
C GLU A 97 11.56 1.70 3.63
N VAL A 98 10.64 2.31 2.89
CA VAL A 98 9.21 2.22 3.13
C VAL A 98 8.48 2.06 1.79
N TYR A 99 7.39 1.32 1.82
CA TYR A 99 6.61 0.91 0.66
C TYR A 99 5.15 1.29 0.87
N CYS A 100 4.48 1.77 -0.16
CA CYS A 100 3.05 2.07 -0.13
C CYS A 100 2.37 1.50 -1.37
N ALA A 101 1.28 0.77 -1.15
CA ALA A 101 0.41 0.31 -2.21
C ALA A 101 -0.42 1.48 -2.75
N LEU A 102 -0.35 1.68 -4.07
CA LEU A 102 -1.16 2.62 -4.82
C LEU A 102 -2.10 1.80 -5.71
N THR A 103 -3.26 1.44 -5.18
CA THR A 103 -4.01 0.26 -5.63
C THR A 103 -4.63 0.39 -7.03
N ASN A 104 -5.13 1.57 -7.41
CA ASN A 104 -5.57 1.93 -8.75
C ASN A 104 -6.08 3.36 -8.78
N ASN A 105 -6.18 3.95 -9.97
CA ASN A 105 -6.88 5.22 -10.16
C ASN A 105 -7.40 5.40 -11.59
N LYS A 106 -8.62 4.90 -11.83
CA LYS A 106 -9.32 5.10 -13.11
C LYS A 106 -9.57 6.58 -13.49
N ASN A 107 -9.37 7.53 -12.58
CA ASN A 107 -9.54 8.97 -12.84
C ASN A 107 -8.22 9.70 -13.13
N ARG A 108 -7.06 9.04 -12.95
CA ARG A 108 -5.74 9.63 -13.18
C ARG A 108 -5.65 10.18 -14.60
N GLY A 109 -5.28 11.44 -14.75
CA GLY A 109 -5.19 12.15 -16.01
C GLY A 109 -6.52 12.61 -16.62
N ILE A 110 -7.66 12.15 -16.08
CA ILE A 110 -8.99 12.38 -16.65
C ILE A 110 -9.73 13.52 -15.95
N LYS A 111 -9.75 13.52 -14.61
CA LYS A 111 -10.45 14.53 -13.82
C LYS A 111 -9.85 14.75 -12.43
N PRO A 112 -10.06 15.93 -11.83
CA PRO A 112 -9.63 16.19 -10.45
C PRO A 112 -10.15 15.18 -9.42
N ASN A 113 -9.52 15.15 -8.25
CA ASN A 113 -10.04 14.44 -7.08
C ASN A 113 -11.34 15.09 -6.57
N ALA A 114 -11.96 14.53 -5.52
CA ALA A 114 -13.20 15.09 -4.95
C ALA A 114 -13.01 16.52 -4.38
N GLY A 115 -11.81 16.84 -3.88
CA GLY A 115 -11.42 18.16 -3.41
C GLY A 115 -11.14 19.20 -4.50
N GLY A 116 -11.08 18.80 -5.77
CA GLY A 116 -10.78 19.67 -6.91
C GLY A 116 -9.30 19.77 -7.29
N ASP A 117 -8.40 19.04 -6.63
CA ASP A 117 -6.99 18.97 -7.00
C ASP A 117 -6.77 18.19 -8.30
N ALA A 118 -5.91 18.72 -9.16
CA ALA A 118 -5.55 18.05 -10.40
C ALA A 118 -4.88 16.69 -10.12
N THR A 119 -5.21 15.69 -10.93
CA THR A 119 -4.61 14.35 -10.89
C THR A 119 -3.81 14.10 -12.17
N PRO A 120 -2.75 14.87 -12.48
CA PRO A 120 -1.98 14.67 -13.70
C PRO A 120 -1.25 13.32 -13.68
N VAL A 121 -0.95 12.80 -14.87
CA VAL A 121 -0.04 11.66 -15.06
C VAL A 121 1.39 12.12 -14.79
N GLY A 122 2.16 11.34 -14.03
CA GLY A 122 3.58 11.58 -13.80
C GLY A 122 4.06 11.17 -12.40
N GLY A 123 5.38 11.17 -12.23
CA GLY A 123 6.01 10.80 -10.96
C GLY A 123 5.59 9.39 -10.51
N PRO A 124 5.12 9.21 -9.26
CA PRO A 124 4.71 7.90 -8.76
C PRO A 124 3.34 7.42 -9.31
N ASN A 125 2.68 8.22 -10.17
CA ASN A 125 1.39 7.91 -10.78
C ASN A 125 1.50 7.96 -12.32
N PRO A 126 2.22 7.02 -12.96
CA PRO A 126 2.71 7.21 -14.33
C PRO A 126 1.73 6.79 -15.44
N ARG A 127 0.53 6.30 -15.11
CA ARG A 127 -0.46 5.82 -16.09
C ARG A 127 -1.76 6.60 -16.02
N GLU A 128 -2.25 7.09 -17.15
CA GLU A 128 -3.63 7.57 -17.28
C GLU A 128 -4.61 6.42 -17.06
N ALA A 129 -5.77 6.70 -16.45
CA ALA A 129 -6.83 5.71 -16.23
C ALA A 129 -6.36 4.39 -15.55
N ASN A 130 -5.35 4.48 -14.68
CA ASN A 130 -4.64 3.36 -14.07
C ASN A 130 -5.58 2.29 -13.47
N LYS A 131 -5.57 1.09 -14.06
CA LYS A 131 -6.43 -0.04 -13.68
C LYS A 131 -5.77 -1.00 -12.68
N TYR A 132 -4.44 -1.07 -12.70
CA TYR A 132 -3.70 -2.17 -12.07
C TYR A 132 -3.00 -1.76 -10.78
N GLY A 133 -2.64 -0.49 -10.62
CA GLY A 133 -1.89 -0.03 -9.46
C GLY A 133 -0.39 -0.30 -9.50
N GLN A 134 0.29 0.14 -8.45
CA GLN A 134 1.74 0.08 -8.31
C GLN A 134 2.13 0.12 -6.83
N ILE A 135 3.38 -0.24 -6.51
CA ILE A 135 3.93 -0.04 -5.17
C ILE A 135 5.06 0.99 -5.27
N VAL A 136 4.85 2.16 -4.67
CA VAL A 136 5.88 3.18 -4.54
C VAL A 136 6.76 2.86 -3.34
N ARG A 137 8.07 3.06 -3.49
CA ARG A 137 9.07 2.86 -2.44
C ARG A 137 9.89 4.12 -2.24
N TRP A 138 10.27 4.42 -0.99
CA TRP A 138 11.15 5.54 -0.70
C TRP A 138 12.16 5.26 0.42
N TRP A 139 13.27 6.00 0.37
CA TRP A 139 14.34 5.99 1.36
C TRP A 139 14.46 7.38 1.98
N PRO A 140 14.23 7.52 3.29
CA PRO A 140 14.50 8.77 3.99
C PRO A 140 15.98 9.17 3.86
N SER A 141 16.25 10.46 3.68
CA SER A 141 17.63 10.94 3.58
C SER A 141 18.44 10.55 4.83
N ASN A 142 19.68 10.11 4.62
CA ASN A 142 20.59 9.61 5.67
C ASN A 142 20.07 8.40 6.46
N GLY A 143 19.04 7.70 5.96
CA GLY A 143 18.39 6.61 6.70
C GLY A 143 17.62 7.07 7.94
N ASP A 144 17.31 8.37 8.05
CA ASP A 144 16.59 8.96 9.18
C ASP A 144 15.13 9.18 8.82
N HIS A 145 14.23 8.41 9.43
CA HIS A 145 12.78 8.53 9.21
C HIS A 145 12.18 9.89 9.60
N THR A 146 12.92 10.73 10.33
CA THR A 146 12.53 12.11 10.65
C THR A 146 12.95 13.12 9.58
N ALA A 147 13.85 12.75 8.66
CA ALA A 147 14.34 13.63 7.61
C ALA A 147 13.20 14.15 6.72
N ASN A 148 13.25 15.43 6.33
CA ASN A 148 12.19 16.05 5.52
C ASN A 148 12.30 15.74 4.02
N THR A 149 13.30 14.97 3.61
CA THR A 149 13.55 14.60 2.22
C THR A 149 13.73 13.10 2.09
N PHE A 150 13.44 12.60 0.90
CA PHE A 150 13.59 11.19 0.56
C PHE A 150 13.89 11.06 -0.94
N THR A 151 14.45 9.92 -1.34
CA THR A 151 14.45 9.46 -2.72
C THR A 151 13.38 8.39 -2.88
N TRP A 152 12.84 8.21 -4.08
CA TRP A 152 11.78 7.24 -4.34
C TRP A 152 11.94 6.57 -5.70
N ASP A 153 11.38 5.38 -5.81
CA ASP A 153 11.16 4.65 -7.06
C ASP A 153 9.82 3.89 -7.04
N LEU A 154 9.50 3.22 -8.14
CA LEU A 154 8.38 2.28 -8.20
C LEU A 154 8.96 0.88 -8.09
N TYR A 155 8.74 0.23 -6.95
CA TYR A 155 9.20 -1.14 -6.71
C TYR A 155 8.59 -2.12 -7.72
N VAL A 156 7.30 -1.94 -8.00
CA VAL A 156 6.59 -2.67 -9.05
C VAL A 156 5.46 -1.82 -9.61
N MET A 157 5.31 -1.86 -10.92
CA MET A 157 4.12 -1.45 -11.66
C MET A 157 3.31 -2.71 -11.96
N ALA A 158 2.21 -2.92 -11.24
CA ALA A 158 1.34 -4.06 -11.51
C ALA A 158 0.69 -3.91 -12.90
N GLY A 159 0.38 -5.02 -13.55
CA GLY A 159 -0.05 -5.03 -14.94
C GLY A 159 -0.32 -6.44 -15.46
N ASN A 160 -0.68 -6.51 -16.75
CA ASN A 160 -0.93 -7.77 -17.44
C ASN A 160 -0.12 -7.87 -18.74
N PRO A 161 1.09 -8.46 -18.70
CA PRO A 161 1.96 -8.57 -19.87
C PRO A 161 1.46 -9.59 -20.90
N THR A 162 0.41 -10.36 -20.59
CA THR A 162 -0.20 -11.31 -21.55
C THR A 162 -1.29 -10.66 -22.40
N VAL A 163 -1.81 -9.50 -21.97
CA VAL A 163 -2.88 -8.76 -22.64
C VAL A 163 -2.37 -7.45 -23.25
N HIS A 164 -1.34 -6.85 -22.64
CA HIS A 164 -0.81 -5.53 -23.01
C HIS A 164 0.69 -5.58 -23.32
N GLU A 165 1.09 -4.87 -24.36
CA GLU A 165 2.51 -4.62 -24.72
C GLU A 165 2.99 -3.21 -24.31
N ASP A 166 2.10 -2.37 -23.80
CA ASP A 166 2.38 -1.02 -23.33
C ASP A 166 2.60 -0.97 -21.80
N ALA A 167 2.48 0.21 -21.19
CA ALA A 167 2.67 0.39 -19.75
C ALA A 167 1.65 -0.40 -18.88
N ASP A 168 0.52 -0.82 -19.45
CA ASP A 168 -0.44 -1.71 -18.76
C ASP A 168 0.08 -3.15 -18.67
N GLY A 169 1.15 -3.50 -19.38
CA GLY A 169 1.87 -4.78 -19.21
C GLY A 169 2.60 -4.92 -17.87
N GLY A 170 2.85 -3.81 -17.17
CA GLY A 170 3.57 -3.78 -15.90
C GLY A 170 5.08 -3.59 -16.05
N SER A 171 5.80 -3.54 -14.92
CA SER A 171 7.26 -3.40 -14.90
C SER A 171 7.97 -4.73 -15.17
N TYR A 172 9.29 -4.67 -15.36
CA TYR A 172 10.13 -5.84 -15.72
C TYR A 172 10.01 -7.05 -14.78
N ASN A 173 9.60 -6.84 -13.52
CA ASN A 173 9.40 -7.87 -12.51
C ASN A 173 7.98 -8.46 -12.49
N VAL A 174 7.11 -8.04 -13.42
CA VAL A 174 5.80 -8.64 -13.67
C VAL A 174 5.88 -9.54 -14.91
N ASN A 175 5.35 -10.75 -14.80
CA ASN A 175 5.32 -11.76 -15.87
C ASN A 175 4.05 -12.61 -15.75
N GLU A 176 3.78 -13.46 -16.75
CA GLU A 176 2.62 -14.36 -16.78
C GLU A 176 2.48 -15.21 -15.50
N GLY A 177 3.60 -15.64 -14.92
CA GLY A 177 3.62 -16.47 -13.73
C GLY A 177 3.25 -15.75 -12.44
N ASN A 178 3.41 -14.43 -12.36
CA ASN A 178 3.24 -13.67 -11.11
C ASN A 178 2.31 -12.44 -11.21
N MET A 179 1.76 -12.12 -12.38
CA MET A 179 0.93 -10.93 -12.58
C MET A 179 -0.26 -10.83 -11.63
N PHE A 180 -0.57 -9.60 -11.22
CA PHE A 180 -1.63 -9.26 -10.28
C PHE A 180 -2.13 -7.84 -10.57
N ASN A 181 -3.24 -7.46 -9.93
CA ASN A 181 -3.78 -6.11 -9.97
C ASN A 181 -4.22 -5.68 -8.57
N SER A 182 -4.23 -4.37 -8.35
CA SER A 182 -4.66 -3.71 -7.12
C SER A 182 -3.98 -4.29 -5.87
N PRO A 183 -2.65 -4.11 -5.76
CA PRO A 183 -1.99 -4.31 -4.48
C PRO A 183 -2.65 -3.41 -3.44
N ASP A 184 -2.95 -3.99 -2.29
CA ASP A 184 -3.55 -3.31 -1.13
C ASP A 184 -2.66 -3.61 0.08
N GLY A 185 -2.95 -4.71 0.80
CA GLY A 185 -2.25 -5.08 2.03
C GLY A 185 -0.74 -5.28 1.83
N LEU A 186 0.07 -4.65 2.68
CA LEU A 186 1.53 -4.78 2.69
C LEU A 186 2.06 -5.10 4.08
N SER A 187 3.03 -6.01 4.17
CA SER A 187 3.75 -6.24 5.41
C SER A 187 5.14 -6.84 5.16
N PHE A 188 6.09 -6.50 6.02
CA PHE A 188 7.41 -7.12 6.00
C PHE A 188 7.49 -8.25 7.02
N ASP A 189 8.14 -9.35 6.63
CA ASP A 189 8.60 -10.35 7.60
C ASP A 189 9.97 -9.98 8.20
N ASP A 190 10.45 -10.80 9.13
CA ASP A 190 11.72 -10.60 9.82
C ASP A 190 12.96 -10.90 8.97
N LYS A 191 12.77 -11.43 7.75
CA LYS A 191 13.82 -11.61 6.74
C LYS A 191 13.88 -10.43 5.76
N GLY A 192 12.95 -9.48 5.87
CA GLY A 192 12.84 -8.32 4.99
C GLY A 192 12.19 -8.63 3.64
N LEU A 193 11.43 -9.72 3.53
CA LEU A 193 10.58 -9.97 2.35
C LEU A 193 9.26 -9.20 2.49
N LEU A 194 8.79 -8.63 1.38
CA LEU A 194 7.54 -7.89 1.30
C LEU A 194 6.39 -8.82 0.94
N TRP A 195 5.45 -9.00 1.84
CA TRP A 195 4.19 -9.71 1.60
C TRP A 195 3.18 -8.71 1.02
N ILE A 196 2.62 -9.05 -0.14
CA ILE A 196 1.71 -8.20 -0.93
C ILE A 196 0.38 -8.91 -1.04
N GLN A 197 -0.70 -8.28 -0.61
CA GLN A 197 -2.08 -8.77 -0.69
C GLN A 197 -2.85 -7.94 -1.72
N THR A 198 -3.87 -8.51 -2.36
CA THR A 198 -4.63 -7.82 -3.42
C THR A 198 -6.10 -7.70 -3.10
N ASP A 199 -6.66 -6.53 -3.41
CA ASP A 199 -8.11 -6.25 -3.52
C ASP A 199 -8.42 -5.72 -4.93
N GLY A 200 -8.37 -6.64 -5.88
CA GLY A 200 -8.46 -6.36 -7.30
C GLY A 200 -9.65 -6.98 -7.99
N ASN A 201 -9.73 -6.71 -9.29
CA ASN A 201 -10.70 -7.32 -10.17
C ASN A 201 -10.36 -8.80 -10.37
N TYR A 202 -11.28 -9.66 -9.94
CA TYR A 202 -11.17 -11.12 -9.98
C TYR A 202 -11.95 -11.75 -11.16
N SER A 203 -12.42 -10.95 -12.12
CA SER A 203 -13.20 -11.46 -13.27
C SER A 203 -12.43 -12.45 -14.13
N ASN A 204 -11.10 -12.37 -14.12
CA ASN A 204 -10.22 -13.18 -14.95
C ASN A 204 -10.52 -13.04 -16.46
N GLU A 205 -11.01 -11.87 -16.87
CA GLU A 205 -11.39 -11.55 -18.25
C GLU A 205 -10.78 -10.20 -18.69
N LYS A 206 -10.68 -9.99 -20.01
CA LYS A 206 -10.21 -8.72 -20.61
C LYS A 206 -8.83 -8.32 -20.03
N ASP A 207 -8.72 -7.09 -19.52
CA ASP A 207 -7.53 -6.54 -18.85
C ASP A 207 -6.99 -7.47 -17.74
N PHE A 208 -7.86 -8.22 -17.06
CA PHE A 208 -7.50 -9.06 -15.92
C PHE A 208 -7.38 -10.55 -16.29
N ALA A 209 -7.40 -10.90 -17.57
CA ALA A 209 -7.30 -12.28 -18.03
C ALA A 209 -6.03 -12.97 -17.52
N GLY A 210 -6.18 -14.16 -16.94
CA GLY A 210 -5.10 -14.96 -16.38
C GLY A 210 -4.71 -14.61 -14.94
N GLN A 211 -5.24 -13.53 -14.35
CA GLN A 211 -4.87 -13.12 -12.97
C GLN A 211 -5.65 -13.88 -11.89
N GLY A 212 -6.84 -14.41 -12.21
CA GLY A 212 -7.65 -15.21 -11.30
C GLY A 212 -8.26 -14.42 -10.13
N ASN A 213 -8.48 -15.11 -9.01
CA ASN A 213 -8.96 -14.48 -7.77
C ASN A 213 -7.85 -13.63 -7.12
N ASN A 214 -8.25 -12.82 -6.14
CA ASN A 214 -7.31 -12.12 -5.27
C ASN A 214 -6.34 -13.08 -4.56
N GLN A 215 -5.18 -12.56 -4.23
CA GLN A 215 -4.00 -13.36 -3.96
C GLN A 215 -3.07 -12.68 -2.95
N MET A 216 -2.11 -13.46 -2.48
CA MET A 216 -0.97 -12.96 -1.71
C MET A 216 0.31 -13.37 -2.42
N LEU A 217 1.23 -12.43 -2.58
CA LEU A 217 2.54 -12.60 -3.18
C LEU A 217 3.63 -12.26 -2.17
N ILE A 218 4.84 -12.70 -2.46
CA ILE A 218 6.04 -12.38 -1.70
C ILE A 218 7.05 -11.76 -2.68
N GLY A 219 7.45 -10.54 -2.40
CA GLY A 219 8.47 -9.79 -3.13
C GLY A 219 9.77 -9.70 -2.35
N ASP A 220 10.91 -9.86 -3.02
CA ASP A 220 12.23 -9.55 -2.48
C ASP A 220 12.63 -8.11 -2.89
N PRO A 221 12.75 -7.17 -1.92
CA PRO A 221 13.26 -5.82 -2.16
C PRO A 221 14.61 -5.72 -2.86
N ALA A 222 15.49 -6.70 -2.66
CA ALA A 222 16.88 -6.66 -3.12
C ALA A 222 17.00 -7.06 -4.59
N THR A 223 16.20 -8.04 -5.03
CA THR A 223 16.25 -8.58 -6.39
C THR A 223 15.11 -8.08 -7.29
N GLY A 224 14.02 -7.61 -6.68
CA GLY A 224 12.78 -7.28 -7.38
C GLY A 224 11.93 -8.50 -7.75
N GLU A 225 12.36 -9.72 -7.41
CA GLU A 225 11.60 -10.94 -7.68
C GLU A 225 10.29 -10.95 -6.89
N ILE A 226 9.19 -11.33 -7.55
CA ILE A 226 7.87 -11.47 -6.92
C ILE A 226 7.32 -12.85 -7.26
N ARG A 227 6.88 -13.59 -6.24
CA ARG A 227 6.27 -14.93 -6.37
C ARG A 227 4.89 -14.94 -5.75
N ARG A 228 3.91 -15.49 -6.48
CA ARG A 228 2.57 -15.77 -5.94
C ARG A 228 2.67 -16.88 -4.89
N PHE A 229 2.11 -16.66 -3.71
CA PHE A 229 2.17 -17.58 -2.58
C PHE A 229 0.82 -18.22 -2.25
N LEU A 230 -0.26 -17.42 -2.27
CA LEU A 230 -1.61 -17.86 -1.95
C LEU A 230 -2.62 -17.25 -2.92
N VAL A 231 -3.68 -17.98 -3.26
CA VAL A 231 -4.84 -17.49 -3.98
C VAL A 231 -6.08 -17.70 -3.12
N GLY A 232 -6.89 -16.65 -2.98
CA GLY A 232 -8.11 -16.65 -2.20
C GLY A 232 -9.27 -17.38 -2.85
N PRO A 233 -10.35 -17.63 -2.08
CA PRO A 233 -11.59 -18.13 -2.65
C PRO A 233 -12.23 -17.08 -3.56
N LYS A 234 -13.25 -17.52 -4.30
CA LYS A 234 -14.00 -16.68 -5.22
C LYS A 234 -14.60 -15.47 -4.50
N GLU A 235 -14.52 -14.31 -5.18
CA GLU A 235 -15.11 -13.03 -4.75
C GLU A 235 -14.54 -12.44 -3.45
N ALA A 236 -13.53 -13.07 -2.84
CA ALA A 236 -12.84 -12.51 -1.69
C ALA A 236 -11.73 -11.55 -2.12
N GLU A 237 -11.37 -10.62 -1.25
CA GLU A 237 -10.03 -10.02 -1.20
C GLU A 237 -9.16 -10.80 -0.21
N ILE A 238 -7.83 -10.62 -0.36
CA ILE A 238 -6.88 -11.06 0.65
C ILE A 238 -6.38 -9.81 1.38
N THR A 239 -6.51 -9.79 2.70
CA THR A 239 -6.21 -8.59 3.51
C THR A 239 -5.94 -8.98 4.95
N GLY A 240 -5.11 -8.21 5.64
CA GLY A 240 -4.68 -8.50 7.01
C GLY A 240 -3.68 -9.65 7.08
N ILE A 241 -2.60 -9.44 7.82
CA ILE A 241 -1.52 -10.42 7.99
C ILE A 241 -0.88 -10.29 9.37
N ALA A 242 -0.58 -11.42 9.98
CA ALA A 242 0.17 -11.50 11.22
C ALA A 242 0.95 -12.82 11.29
N TRP A 243 1.94 -12.90 12.16
CA TRP A 243 2.71 -14.14 12.38
C TRP A 243 2.57 -14.61 13.81
N ALA A 244 2.58 -15.93 13.98
CA ALA A 244 2.91 -16.51 15.28
C ALA A 244 4.35 -16.10 15.67
N ALA A 245 4.61 -16.00 16.98
CA ALA A 245 5.91 -15.56 17.50
C ALA A 245 7.08 -16.45 17.03
N ASP A 246 6.84 -17.74 16.78
CA ASP A 246 7.84 -18.69 16.29
C ASP A 246 8.03 -18.67 14.76
N ARG A 247 7.28 -17.82 14.05
CA ARG A 247 7.29 -17.67 12.58
C ARG A 247 6.94 -18.93 11.79
N ARG A 248 6.35 -19.95 12.43
CA ARG A 248 5.92 -21.19 11.75
C ARG A 248 4.51 -21.13 11.20
N THR A 249 3.74 -20.12 11.60
CA THR A 249 2.38 -19.87 11.13
C THR A 249 2.22 -18.41 10.73
N VAL A 250 1.69 -18.18 9.53
CA VAL A 250 1.20 -16.86 9.10
C VAL A 250 -0.33 -16.89 9.11
N PHE A 251 -0.93 -15.89 9.75
CA PHE A 251 -2.35 -15.65 9.78
C PHE A 251 -2.70 -14.67 8.67
N VAL A 252 -3.66 -15.04 7.82
CA VAL A 252 -4.06 -14.24 6.66
C VAL A 252 -5.57 -14.04 6.70
N GLY A 253 -6.04 -12.83 6.52
CA GLY A 253 -7.48 -12.58 6.39
C GLY A 253 -7.99 -12.86 4.98
N VAL A 254 -9.18 -13.45 4.94
CA VAL A 254 -9.99 -13.63 3.74
C VAL A 254 -11.27 -12.86 3.98
N GLN A 255 -11.43 -11.72 3.30
CA GLN A 255 -12.58 -10.84 3.52
C GLN A 255 -13.62 -11.05 2.41
N HIS A 256 -14.89 -10.96 2.82
CA HIS A 256 -16.08 -10.97 1.96
C HIS A 256 -16.11 -12.02 0.84
N PRO A 257 -15.77 -13.30 1.11
CA PRO A 257 -15.98 -14.35 0.12
C PRO A 257 -17.44 -14.36 -0.32
N GLY A 258 -17.68 -14.40 -1.62
CA GLY A 258 -19.04 -14.38 -2.15
C GLY A 258 -19.72 -13.02 -2.08
N GLU A 259 -19.00 -11.91 -2.26
CA GLU A 259 -19.58 -10.55 -2.25
C GLU A 259 -20.79 -10.40 -3.21
N ARG A 260 -20.84 -11.19 -4.29
CA ARG A 260 -21.96 -11.24 -5.25
C ARG A 260 -22.79 -12.52 -5.12
N GLY A 261 -22.56 -13.30 -4.07
CA GLY A 261 -23.29 -14.52 -3.73
C GLY A 261 -22.73 -15.80 -4.34
N ASP A 262 -21.58 -15.75 -5.01
CA ASP A 262 -21.02 -16.90 -5.74
C ASP A 262 -19.83 -17.52 -4.99
N SER A 263 -20.03 -17.77 -3.69
CA SER A 263 -19.08 -18.48 -2.84
C SER A 263 -19.79 -19.15 -1.69
N HIS A 264 -19.24 -20.29 -1.26
CA HIS A 264 -19.67 -21.02 -0.06
C HIS A 264 -18.48 -21.27 0.88
N TRP A 265 -17.38 -20.56 0.68
CA TRP A 265 -16.19 -20.68 1.51
C TRP A 265 -16.46 -20.12 2.93
N PRO A 266 -15.95 -20.74 4.01
CA PRO A 266 -15.02 -21.88 4.02
C PRO A 266 -15.66 -23.26 4.02
N ASP A 267 -16.94 -23.37 4.38
CA ASP A 267 -17.57 -24.66 4.72
C ASP A 267 -18.05 -25.47 3.49
N GLY A 268 -18.19 -24.82 2.32
CA GLY A 268 -18.63 -25.44 1.07
C GLY A 268 -20.13 -25.79 1.04
N GLY A 269 -20.54 -26.54 0.00
CA GLY A 269 -21.95 -26.92 -0.22
C GLY A 269 -22.84 -25.69 -0.45
N ASP A 270 -23.99 -25.64 0.20
CA ASP A 270 -24.94 -24.51 0.12
C ASP A 270 -24.80 -23.55 1.34
N ARG A 271 -23.67 -23.59 2.04
CA ARG A 271 -23.47 -22.78 3.26
C ARG A 271 -23.25 -21.32 2.90
N THR A 272 -23.77 -20.41 3.73
CA THR A 272 -23.52 -18.98 3.61
C THR A 272 -22.03 -18.70 3.78
N PRO A 273 -21.38 -17.96 2.88
CA PRO A 273 -19.97 -17.68 2.96
C PRO A 273 -19.65 -16.77 4.15
N ARG A 274 -18.42 -16.89 4.69
CA ARG A 274 -17.99 -16.19 5.89
C ARG A 274 -16.56 -15.71 5.75
N SER A 275 -16.31 -14.42 6.02
CA SER A 275 -14.95 -13.94 6.24
C SER A 275 -14.28 -14.74 7.35
N ALA A 276 -12.98 -15.03 7.21
CA ALA A 276 -12.24 -15.74 8.24
C ALA A 276 -10.74 -15.39 8.19
N ILE A 277 -10.07 -15.68 9.30
CA ILE A 277 -8.61 -15.69 9.38
C ILE A 277 -8.14 -17.13 9.17
N VAL A 278 -7.28 -17.35 8.17
CA VAL A 278 -6.66 -18.65 7.91
C VAL A 278 -5.28 -18.72 8.54
N ALA A 279 -4.94 -19.86 9.12
CA ALA A 279 -3.60 -20.16 9.62
C ALA A 279 -2.86 -21.00 8.58
N VAL A 280 -1.89 -20.40 7.90
CA VAL A 280 -1.04 -21.09 6.91
C VAL A 280 0.24 -21.53 7.62
N ARG A 281 0.59 -22.81 7.46
CA ARG A 281 1.77 -23.46 8.05
C ARG A 281 2.37 -24.44 7.06
N ARG A 282 3.67 -24.72 7.19
CA ARG A 282 4.33 -25.78 6.42
C ARG A 282 4.08 -27.14 7.07
N ASP A 283 3.93 -28.18 6.25
CA ASP A 283 3.74 -29.55 6.74
C ASP A 283 4.97 -30.10 7.48
N ASP A 284 6.16 -29.63 7.12
CA ASP A 284 7.43 -29.98 7.79
C ASP A 284 7.66 -29.20 9.11
N GLY A 285 6.76 -28.28 9.46
CA GLY A 285 6.84 -27.46 10.66
C GLY A 285 7.98 -26.44 10.66
N ALA A 286 8.63 -26.21 9.53
CA ALA A 286 9.65 -25.16 9.40
C ALA A 286 9.01 -23.76 9.35
N VAL A 287 9.84 -22.73 9.44
CA VAL A 287 9.42 -21.32 9.34
C VAL A 287 8.87 -21.02 7.95
N ILE A 288 7.91 -20.08 7.88
CA ILE A 288 7.38 -19.56 6.61
C ILE A 288 8.31 -18.46 6.06
N GLY A 289 8.33 -18.34 4.73
CA GLY A 289 9.29 -17.51 3.99
C GLY A 289 10.71 -18.05 4.09
#